data_AF-D7NAR0-F1
#
_entry.id   AF-D7NAR0-F1
#
_cell.length_a   1.000
_cell.length_b   1.000
_cell.length_c   1.000
_cell.angle_alpha   90.00
_cell.angle_beta   90.00
_cell.angle_gamma   90.00
#
_symmetry.space_group_name_H-M   'P 1'
#
loop_
_entity.id
_entity.type
_entity.pdbx_description
1 polymer ?
#
loop_
_entity_poly.entity_id
_entity_poly.type
_entity_poly.pdbx_seq_one_letter_code
_entity_poly.pdbx_strand_id
1 'polypeptide(L)'
;ADQIIDIYAFGTSTRDISKCFEREFDTRLSAETVSSITDRVLPEIKAWRSRMLAPCIRNMLAGCLKDETGRAVSRAIYNVLGINKEGHKELLGMYISKSEGANFWLEVLSNLQNRCPGIY
;
A
#
# COMPACT_ATOMS: atom_id res chain seq x y z
N ALA A 1 -3.78 4.80 19.71
CA ALA A 1 -3.43 3.84 18.64
C ALA A 1 -3.29 4.59 17.31
N ASP A 2 -4.29 5.39 16.96
CA ASP A 2 -4.32 6.17 15.71
C ASP A 2 -3.12 7.11 15.53
N GLN A 3 -2.71 7.83 16.58
CA GLN A 3 -1.51 8.68 16.53
C GLN A 3 -0.22 7.91 16.17
N ILE A 4 -0.08 6.64 16.57
CA ILE A 4 1.08 5.81 16.21
C ILE A 4 1.03 5.45 14.71
N ILE A 5 -0.17 5.18 14.19
CA ILE A 5 -0.41 4.89 12.77
C ILE A 5 -0.09 6.13 11.93
N ASP A 6 -0.50 7.33 12.37
CA ASP A 6 -0.22 8.58 11.67
C ASP A 6 1.29 8.84 11.58
N ILE A 7 2.00 8.73 12.71
CA ILE A 7 3.47 8.95 12.75
C ILE A 7 4.19 7.92 11.88
N TYR A 8 3.71 6.67 11.83
CA TYR A 8 4.24 5.64 10.94
C TYR A 8 3.95 5.95 9.47
N ALA A 9 2.75 6.45 9.14
CA ALA A 9 2.37 6.84 7.79
C ALA A 9 3.22 8.00 7.23
N PHE A 10 3.77 8.86 8.08
CA PHE A 10 4.75 9.89 7.70
C PHE A 10 6.15 9.35 7.37
N GLY A 11 6.36 8.03 7.45
CA GLY A 11 7.63 7.38 7.11
C GLY A 11 8.60 7.25 8.28
N THR A 12 8.12 7.42 9.51
CA THR A 12 8.94 7.25 10.71
C THR A 12 9.14 5.76 10.99
N SER A 13 10.37 5.34 11.27
CA SER A 13 10.64 3.93 11.61
C SER A 13 10.01 3.54 12.94
N THR A 14 9.64 2.26 13.11
CA THR A 14 9.05 1.76 14.37
C THR A 14 9.96 1.98 15.59
N ARG A 15 11.28 1.97 15.39
CA ARG A 15 12.28 2.27 16.43
C ARG A 15 12.32 3.75 16.79
N ASP A 16 12.18 4.63 15.80
CA ASP A 16 12.16 6.07 16.04
C ASP A 16 10.85 6.51 16.71
N ILE A 17 9.73 5.87 16.38
CA ILE A 17 8.46 6.04 17.07
C ILE A 17 8.60 5.65 18.54
N SER A 18 9.16 4.47 18.81
CA SER A 18 9.43 3.99 20.18
C SER A 18 10.24 5.01 21.00
N LYS A 19 11.35 5.51 20.44
CA LYS A 19 12.17 6.56 21.09
C LYS A 19 11.44 7.88 21.29
N CYS A 20 10.62 8.28 20.32
CA CYS A 20 9.82 9.50 20.40
C CYS A 20 8.83 9.43 21.58
N PHE A 21 8.14 8.29 21.71
CA PHE A 21 7.19 8.06 22.79
C PHE A 21 7.84 7.97 24.17
N GLU A 22 9.01 7.35 24.28
CA GLU A 22 9.78 7.35 25.53
C GLU A 22 10.19 8.77 25.94
N ARG A 23 10.59 9.62 24.98
CA ARG A 23 11.03 10.99 25.27
C ARG A 23 9.90 11.94 25.62
N GLU A 24 8.78 11.87 24.91
CA GLU A 24 7.69 12.86 25.04
C GLU A 24 6.60 12.44 26.02
N PHE A 25 6.40 11.14 26.22
CA PHE A 25 5.28 10.61 27.02
C PHE A 25 5.73 9.70 28.17
N ASP A 26 7.04 9.60 28.44
CA ASP A 26 7.67 8.71 29.46
C ASP A 26 7.15 7.26 29.43
N THR A 27 6.69 6.84 28.25
CA THR A 27 6.03 5.55 28.05
C THR A 27 6.92 4.65 27.22
N ARG A 28 7.35 3.53 27.82
CA ARG A 28 8.17 2.52 27.12
C ARG A 28 7.29 1.67 26.21
N LEU A 29 7.31 1.99 24.91
CA LEU A 29 6.70 1.17 23.87
C LEU A 29 7.82 0.44 23.12
N SER A 30 7.77 -0.89 23.06
CA SER A 30 8.71 -1.63 22.22
C SER A 30 8.35 -1.45 20.74
N ALA A 31 9.35 -1.57 19.85
CA ALA A 31 9.11 -1.54 18.41
C ALA A 31 8.16 -2.68 17.95
N GLU A 32 8.11 -3.79 18.70
CA GLU A 32 7.17 -4.89 18.47
C GLU A 32 5.73 -4.50 18.81
N THR A 33 5.51 -3.76 19.90
CA THR A 33 4.20 -3.20 20.22
C THR A 33 3.74 -2.19 19.16
N VAL A 34 4.64 -1.35 18.66
CA VAL A 34 4.35 -0.43 17.55
C VAL A 34 3.95 -1.20 16.29
N SER A 35 4.69 -2.25 15.94
CA SER A 35 4.38 -3.13 14.81
C SER A 35 2.99 -3.77 14.95
N SER A 36 2.68 -4.31 16.13
CA SER A 36 1.38 -4.92 16.39
C SER A 36 0.22 -3.93 16.28
N ILE A 37 0.44 -2.67 16.66
CA ILE A 37 -0.54 -1.59 16.49
C ILE A 37 -0.72 -1.26 15.00
N THR A 38 0.36 -1.18 14.22
CA THR A 38 0.28 -0.95 12.77
C THR A 38 -0.35 -2.12 12.02
N ASP A 39 -0.22 -3.36 12.50
CA ASP A 39 -0.85 -4.52 11.87
C ASP A 39 -2.38 -4.48 11.91
N ARG A 40 -2.97 -3.64 12.78
CA ARG A 40 -4.43 -3.47 12.89
C ARG A 40 -5.05 -2.88 11.63
N VAL A 41 -4.29 -2.16 10.79
CA VAL A 41 -4.81 -1.61 9.52
C VAL A 41 -4.75 -2.61 8.36
N LEU A 42 -4.09 -3.77 8.53
CA LEU A 42 -3.98 -4.79 7.48
C LEU A 42 -5.35 -5.28 6.94
N PRO A 43 -6.38 -5.51 7.77
CA PRO A 43 -7.70 -5.89 7.28
C PRO A 43 -8.33 -4.78 6.42
N GLU A 44 -8.17 -3.52 6.81
CA GLU A 44 -8.70 -2.37 6.06
C GLU A 44 -7.99 -2.21 4.71
N ILE A 45 -6.67 -2.38 4.69
CA ILE A 45 -5.89 -2.37 3.44
C ILE A 45 -6.35 -3.52 2.51
N LYS A 46 -6.61 -4.71 3.06
CA LYS A 46 -7.14 -5.85 2.28
C LYS A 46 -8.52 -5.54 1.71
N ALA A 47 -9.42 -4.97 2.51
CA ALA A 47 -10.75 -4.56 2.06
C ALA A 47 -10.69 -3.46 0.99
N TRP A 48 -9.81 -2.47 1.16
CA TRP A 48 -9.57 -1.44 0.15
C TRP A 48 -9.04 -2.04 -1.16
N ARG A 49 -8.15 -3.03 -1.09
CA ARG A 49 -7.60 -3.70 -2.27
C ARG A 49 -8.64 -4.55 -3.02
N SER A 50 -9.65 -5.09 -2.33
CA SER A 50 -10.70 -5.91 -2.94
C SER A 50 -11.97 -5.14 -3.33
N ARG A 51 -12.08 -3.85 -2.97
CA ARG A 51 -13.26 -3.03 -3.27
C ARG A 51 -13.62 -3.02 -4.75
N MET A 52 -14.91 -2.95 -5.04
CA MET A 52 -15.42 -2.73 -6.40
C MET A 52 -15.05 -1.33 -6.89
N LEU A 53 -14.77 -1.21 -8.18
CA LEU A 53 -14.32 0.00 -8.84
C LEU A 53 -15.40 0.47 -9.83
N ALA A 54 -15.60 1.78 -9.91
CA ALA A 54 -16.38 2.39 -10.97
C ALA A 54 -15.61 2.34 -12.31
N PRO A 55 -16.32 2.37 -13.47
CA PRO A 55 -15.66 2.43 -14.77
C PRO A 55 -14.79 3.69 -14.88
N CYS A 56 -13.51 3.51 -15.17
CA CYS A 56 -12.49 4.56 -15.10
C CYS A 56 -11.38 4.40 -16.15
N ILE A 57 -10.86 5.54 -16.64
CA ILE A 57 -9.73 5.59 -17.59
C ILE A 57 -8.43 5.34 -16.82
N ARG A 58 -7.61 4.39 -17.28
CA ARG A 58 -6.47 3.83 -16.55
C ARG A 58 -5.13 4.49 -16.91
N ASN A 59 -4.37 4.93 -15.91
CA ASN A 59 -2.98 5.35 -16.01
C ASN A 59 -2.11 4.54 -15.04
N MET A 60 -0.84 4.28 -15.37
CA MET A 60 0.03 3.43 -14.56
C MET A 60 1.37 4.09 -14.26
N LEU A 61 1.83 4.01 -13.02
CA LEU A 61 3.11 4.56 -12.57
C LEU A 61 3.94 3.48 -11.86
N ALA A 62 5.21 3.32 -12.22
CA ALA A 62 6.14 2.36 -11.62
C ALA A 62 7.13 3.05 -10.67
N GLY A 63 7.44 2.46 -9.51
CA GLY A 63 8.45 2.94 -8.54
C GLY A 63 9.26 1.81 -7.93
N CYS A 64 10.49 2.02 -7.43
CA CYS A 64 11.36 0.93 -6.94
C CYS A 64 11.44 0.84 -5.40
N LEU A 65 11.47 -0.38 -4.85
CA LEU A 65 11.69 -0.68 -3.42
C LEU A 65 12.91 -1.59 -3.22
N LYS A 66 13.52 -1.48 -2.04
CA LYS A 66 14.62 -2.34 -1.54
C LYS A 66 14.03 -3.46 -0.64
N ASP A 67 14.64 -4.66 -0.68
CA ASP A 67 14.11 -5.92 -0.12
C ASP A 67 14.39 -6.17 1.38
N GLU A 68 13.65 -7.13 1.95
CA GLU A 68 13.62 -7.52 3.38
C GLU A 68 14.78 -8.44 3.82
N THR A 69 15.61 -8.91 2.89
CA THR A 69 16.73 -9.85 3.16
C THR A 69 18.10 -9.20 3.29
N GLY A 70 18.18 -7.86 3.25
CA GLY A 70 19.44 -7.11 3.26
C GLY A 70 20.22 -7.18 1.94
N ARG A 71 19.73 -7.91 0.94
CA ARG A 71 20.24 -7.87 -0.44
C ARG A 71 19.37 -6.91 -1.26
N ALA A 72 20.00 -6.00 -2.00
CA ALA A 72 19.31 -5.03 -2.84
C ALA A 72 18.64 -5.70 -4.05
N VAL A 73 17.44 -6.25 -3.87
CA VAL A 73 16.60 -6.68 -4.98
C VAL A 73 15.72 -5.50 -5.38
N SER A 74 15.90 -5.01 -6.60
CA SER A 74 15.04 -3.98 -7.17
C SER A 74 13.65 -4.58 -7.40
N ARG A 75 12.66 -4.19 -6.60
CA ARG A 75 11.25 -4.53 -6.85
C ARG A 75 10.54 -3.30 -7.37
N ALA A 76 9.70 -3.46 -8.38
CA ALA A 76 8.87 -2.38 -8.88
C ALA A 76 7.46 -2.44 -8.26
N ILE A 77 6.98 -1.31 -7.75
CA ILE A 77 5.59 -1.05 -7.39
C ILE A 77 4.89 -0.45 -8.60
N TYR A 78 3.80 -1.06 -9.03
CA TYR A 78 2.91 -0.58 -10.07
C TYR A 78 1.66 -0.01 -9.43
N ASN A 79 1.49 1.30 -9.54
CA ASN A 79 0.30 2.01 -9.14
C ASN A 79 -0.64 2.12 -10.34
N VAL A 80 -1.85 1.60 -10.18
CA VAL A 80 -2.91 1.70 -11.18
C VAL A 80 -3.85 2.82 -10.76
N LEU A 81 -3.82 3.92 -11.50
CA LEU A 81 -4.68 5.08 -11.32
C LEU A 81 -5.85 5.01 -12.30
N GLY A 82 -7.02 5.43 -11.85
CA GLY A 82 -8.25 5.59 -12.62
C GLY A 82 -8.73 7.02 -12.57
N ILE A 83 -9.58 7.43 -13.51
CA ILE A 83 -10.39 8.64 -13.40
C ILE A 83 -11.82 8.24 -13.06
N ASN A 84 -12.35 8.72 -11.94
CA ASN A 84 -13.74 8.48 -11.56
C ASN A 84 -14.73 9.26 -12.46
N LYS A 85 -16.03 9.07 -12.25
CA LYS A 85 -17.08 9.74 -13.07
C LYS A 85 -17.05 11.26 -12.91
N GLU A 86 -16.51 11.74 -11.80
CA GLU A 86 -16.37 13.13 -11.42
C GLU A 86 -15.08 13.77 -11.98
N GLY A 87 -14.24 13.01 -12.70
CA GLY A 87 -13.02 13.51 -13.32
C GLY A 87 -11.78 13.53 -12.40
N HIS A 88 -11.89 12.99 -11.19
CA HIS A 88 -10.79 12.91 -10.23
C HIS A 88 -9.96 11.63 -10.39
N LYS A 89 -8.63 11.78 -10.23
CA LYS A 89 -7.69 10.66 -10.18
C LYS A 89 -7.90 9.87 -8.88
N GLU A 90 -8.04 8.56 -9.01
CA GLU A 90 -8.23 7.64 -7.91
C GLU A 90 -7.26 6.46 -8.03
N LEU A 91 -6.68 6.01 -6.91
CA LEU A 91 -5.84 4.82 -6.89
C LEU A 91 -6.71 3.56 -6.86
N LEU A 92 -6.68 2.81 -7.96
CA LEU A 92 -7.46 1.58 -8.16
C LEU A 92 -6.77 0.37 -7.55
N GLY A 93 -5.44 0.35 -7.55
CA GLY A 93 -4.67 -0.75 -6.99
C GLY A 93 -3.17 -0.48 -6.98
N MET A 94 -2.48 -1.23 -6.13
CA MET A 94 -1.02 -1.26 -6.04
C MET A 94 -0.54 -2.71 -6.15
N TYR A 95 0.45 -2.94 -6.99
CA TYR A 95 1.00 -4.27 -7.25
C TYR A 95 2.52 -4.23 -7.11
N ILE A 96 3.11 -5.23 -6.46
CA ILE A 96 4.56 -5.32 -6.31
C ILE A 96 5.00 -6.52 -7.14
N SER A 97 5.92 -6.32 -8.09
CA SER A 97 6.48 -7.42 -8.87
C SER A 97 8.01 -7.42 -8.86
N LYS A 98 8.55 -8.64 -8.94
CA LYS A 98 9.96 -8.91 -9.21
C LYS A 98 10.25 -9.01 -10.73
N SER A 99 9.22 -9.23 -11.55
CA SER A 99 9.35 -9.44 -13.00
C SER A 99 8.15 -8.88 -13.78
N GLU A 100 8.41 -8.18 -14.87
CA GLU A 100 7.43 -7.54 -15.76
C GLU A 100 6.84 -8.48 -16.83
N GLY A 101 6.80 -9.80 -16.54
CA GLY A 101 6.33 -10.79 -17.50
C GLY A 101 4.84 -10.63 -17.88
N ALA A 102 4.46 -11.14 -19.05
CA ALA A 102 3.09 -11.10 -19.54
C ALA A 102 2.06 -11.69 -18.55
N ASN A 103 2.45 -12.72 -17.79
CA ASN A 103 1.60 -13.32 -16.76
C ASN A 103 1.27 -12.34 -15.61
N PHE A 104 2.24 -11.50 -15.21
CA PHE A 104 1.99 -10.47 -14.20
C PHE A 104 0.97 -9.45 -14.69
N TRP A 105 1.13 -8.97 -15.92
CA TRP A 105 0.16 -8.05 -16.52
C TRP A 105 -1.21 -8.68 -16.67
N LEU A 106 -1.28 -9.94 -17.08
CA LEU A 106 -2.54 -10.68 -17.18
C LEU A 106 -3.24 -10.78 -15.82
N GLU A 107 -2.51 -11.04 -14.73
CA GLU A 107 -3.04 -11.04 -13.37
C GLU A 107 -3.58 -9.67 -12.97
N VAL A 108 -2.82 -8.59 -13.22
CA VAL A 108 -3.24 -7.21 -12.94
C VAL A 108 -4.52 -6.86 -13.70
N LEU A 109 -4.56 -7.13 -15.01
CA LEU A 109 -5.72 -6.85 -15.86
C LEU A 109 -6.95 -7.66 -15.43
N SER A 110 -6.78 -8.95 -15.14
CA SER A 110 -7.86 -9.84 -14.68
C SER A 110 -8.42 -9.40 -13.33
N ASN A 111 -7.55 -9.00 -12.39
CA ASN A 111 -7.96 -8.48 -11.10
C ASN A 111 -8.81 -7.21 -11.24
N LEU A 112 -8.42 -6.31 -12.15
CA LEU A 112 -9.16 -5.09 -12.41
C LEU A 112 -10.49 -5.34 -13.12
N GLN A 113 -10.53 -6.30 -14.06
CA GLN A 113 -11.77 -6.71 -14.72
C GLN A 113 -12.79 -7.26 -13.70
N ASN A 114 -12.34 -8.13 -12.79
CA ASN A 114 -13.20 -8.68 -11.74
C ASN A 114 -13.76 -7.61 -10.79
N ARG A 115 -13.02 -6.51 -10.59
CA ARG A 115 -13.41 -5.42 -9.68
C ARG A 115 -14.24 -4.34 -10.38
N CYS A 116 -14.25 -4.28 -11.71
CA CYS A 116 -14.99 -3.32 -12.50
C CYS A 116 -15.91 -4.03 -13.53
N PRO A 117 -16.97 -4.72 -13.07
CA PRO A 117 -17.93 -5.32 -13.98
C PRO A 117 -18.71 -4.20 -14.70
N GLY A 118 -18.56 -4.08 -16.02
CA GLY A 118 -19.35 -3.13 -16.82
C GLY A 118 -18.59 -2.29 -17.84
N ILE A 119 -17.38 -2.67 -18.25
CA ILE A 119 -16.75 -2.10 -19.45
C ILE A 119 -17.10 -3.02 -20.63
N TYR A 120 -18.27 -2.77 -21.23
CA TYR A 120 -18.63 -3.17 -22.60
C TYR A 120 -19.06 -1.92 -23.35
#